data_AF-A0AAJ2NSS5-F1
#
_entry.id   AF-A0AAJ2NSS5-F1
#
_cell.length_a   1.000
_cell.length_b   1.000
_cell.length_c   1.000
_cell.angle_alpha   90.00
_cell.angle_beta   90.00
_cell.angle_gamma   90.00
#
_symmetry.space_group_name_H-M   'P 1'
#
loop_
_entity.id
_entity.type
_entity.pdbx_description
1 polymer ?
#
loop_
_entity_poly.entity_id
_entity_poly.type
_entity_poly.pdbx_seq_one_letter_code
_entity_poly.pdbx_strand_id
1 'polypeptide(L)'
;QQILDLPHKDYRRARAAAESMIPTTTGAAKAVALVLPELKGKLNGMAMRVPTPNVSIVDLVAELEKDVTAEEVNAELKAAAEGPLKGIL
;
A
#
# COMPACT_ATOMS: atom_id res chain seq x y z
N GLN A 1 -4.56 3.45 16.81
CA GLN A 1 -3.56 4.51 17.04
C GLN A 1 -3.77 5.00 18.45
N GLN A 2 -2.72 5.47 19.11
CA GLN A 2 -2.84 6.13 20.41
C GLN A 2 -2.81 7.65 20.19
N ILE A 3 -3.62 8.37 20.95
CA ILE A 3 -3.65 9.84 20.87
C ILE A 3 -2.39 10.43 21.49
N LEU A 4 -1.93 9.84 22.59
CA LEU A 4 -0.69 10.16 23.31
C LEU A 4 0.23 8.93 23.33
N ASP A 5 1.45 9.11 23.85
CA ASP A 5 2.35 7.99 24.11
C ASP A 5 1.74 7.09 25.21
N LEU A 6 1.33 5.86 24.84
CA LEU A 6 0.64 4.90 25.73
C LEU A 6 1.13 3.47 25.48
N PRO A 7 1.14 2.58 26.49
CA PRO A 7 1.63 1.21 26.33
C PRO A 7 0.95 0.44 25.19
N HIS A 8 1.76 -0.27 24.39
CA HIS A 8 1.29 -1.13 23.31
C HIS A 8 2.28 -2.27 23.05
N LYS A 9 1.80 -3.46 22.67
CA LYS A 9 2.64 -4.66 22.41
C LYS A 9 3.68 -4.45 21.30
N ASP A 10 3.34 -3.59 20.35
CA ASP A 10 4.27 -3.04 19.36
C ASP A 10 4.62 -1.62 19.79
N TYR A 11 5.85 -1.42 20.25
CA TYR A 11 6.32 -0.14 20.79
C TYR A 11 6.32 1.00 19.77
N ARG A 12 6.37 0.71 18.46
CA ARG A 12 6.24 1.76 17.44
C ARG A 12 4.84 2.37 17.49
N ARG A 13 3.83 1.51 17.70
CA ARG A 13 2.42 1.90 17.82
C ARG A 13 2.04 2.45 19.20
N ALA A 14 2.97 2.50 20.14
CA ALA A 14 2.79 3.17 21.42
C ALA A 14 2.89 4.69 21.29
N ARG A 15 3.45 5.22 20.19
CA ARG A 15 3.70 6.65 20.00
C ARG A 15 2.45 7.43 19.59
N ALA A 16 2.39 8.70 19.99
CA ALA A 16 1.34 9.66 19.67
C ALA A 16 1.18 9.79 18.15
N ALA A 17 0.02 9.39 17.63
CA ALA A 17 -0.19 9.21 16.20
C ALA A 17 -0.26 10.51 15.40
N ALA A 18 -0.59 11.63 16.05
CA ALA A 18 -0.63 12.96 15.42
C ALA A 18 0.77 13.58 15.25
N GLU A 19 1.79 13.05 15.93
CA GLU A 19 3.14 13.64 15.98
C GLU A 19 4.19 12.74 15.31
N SER A 20 3.84 11.52 14.93
CA SER A 20 4.80 10.49 14.53
C SER A 20 4.42 9.81 13.22
N MET A 21 5.42 9.59 12.38
CA MET A 21 5.36 8.57 11.33
C MET A 21 5.67 7.21 11.95
N ILE A 22 4.73 6.28 11.91
CA ILE A 22 4.80 5.01 12.63
C ILE A 22 4.85 3.84 11.64
N PRO A 23 6.02 3.18 11.48
CA PRO A 23 6.13 1.97 10.68
C PRO A 23 5.36 0.83 11.32
N THR A 24 4.64 0.07 10.50
CA THR A 24 3.88 -1.09 10.96
C THR A 24 3.88 -2.20 9.90
N THR A 25 3.65 -3.43 10.35
CA THR A 25 3.50 -4.57 9.43
C THR A 25 2.13 -4.51 8.75
N THR A 26 2.06 -5.03 7.52
CA THR A 26 0.81 -5.14 6.77
C THR A 26 0.66 -6.54 6.20
N GLY A 27 -0.58 -7.04 6.14
CA GLY A 27 -0.92 -8.27 5.45
C GLY A 27 -1.33 -8.07 4.00
N ALA A 28 -1.43 -6.82 3.52
CA ALA A 28 -2.03 -6.50 2.22
C ALA A 28 -1.35 -7.22 1.05
N ALA A 29 -0.02 -7.18 0.96
CA ALA A 29 0.73 -7.86 -0.11
C ALA A 29 0.50 -9.39 -0.11
N LYS A 30 0.37 -10.01 1.07
CA LYS A 30 0.03 -11.43 1.18
C LYS A 30 -1.41 -11.72 0.80
N ALA A 31 -2.33 -10.80 1.08
CA ALA A 31 -3.74 -10.93 0.73
C ALA A 31 -3.98 -10.82 -0.79
N VAL A 32 -3.16 -10.03 -1.51
CA VAL A 32 -3.22 -9.97 -2.99
C VAL A 32 -3.03 -11.37 -3.59
N ALA A 33 -2.13 -12.19 -3.04
CA ALA A 33 -1.92 -13.56 -3.52
C ALA A 33 -3.14 -14.50 -3.32
N LEU A 34 -4.12 -14.13 -2.50
CA LEU A 34 -5.37 -14.90 -2.35
C LEU A 34 -6.34 -14.63 -3.51
N VAL A 35 -6.28 -13.45 -4.12
CA VAL A 35 -7.14 -13.05 -5.24
C VAL A 35 -6.44 -13.18 -6.59
N LEU A 36 -5.10 -13.07 -6.62
CA LEU A 36 -4.23 -13.24 -7.79
C LEU A 36 -3.17 -14.30 -7.46
N PRO A 37 -3.50 -15.61 -7.56
CA PRO A 37 -2.62 -16.71 -7.15
C PRO A 37 -1.25 -16.71 -7.84
N GLU A 38 -1.16 -16.20 -9.07
CA GLU A 38 0.06 -16.06 -9.86
C GLU A 38 1.09 -15.08 -9.24
N LEU A 39 0.65 -14.24 -8.30
CA LEU A 39 1.49 -13.32 -7.54
C LEU A 39 1.93 -13.89 -6.18
N LYS A 40 1.58 -15.15 -5.88
CA LYS A 40 1.96 -15.79 -4.63
C LYS A 40 3.47 -15.87 -4.45
N GLY A 41 3.94 -15.28 -3.36
CA GLY A 41 5.37 -15.20 -3.02
C GLY A 41 6.14 -14.12 -3.78
N LYS A 42 5.51 -13.39 -4.71
CA LYS A 42 6.15 -12.31 -5.48
C LYS A 42 6.01 -10.94 -4.84
N LEU A 43 4.98 -10.72 -4.02
CA LEU A 43 4.71 -9.44 -3.37
C LEU A 43 5.01 -9.47 -1.87
N ASN A 44 5.63 -8.40 -1.39
CA ASN A 44 5.82 -8.12 0.04
C ASN A 44 5.70 -6.61 0.29
N GLY A 45 5.59 -6.18 1.54
CA GLY A 45 5.55 -4.76 1.87
C GLY A 45 5.43 -4.45 3.36
N MET A 46 5.54 -3.17 3.67
CA MET A 46 5.22 -2.60 4.98
C MET A 46 4.21 -1.47 4.84
N ALA A 47 3.71 -0.96 5.96
CA ALA A 47 2.87 0.22 5.98
C ALA A 47 3.46 1.30 6.89
N MET A 48 3.19 2.55 6.55
CA MET A 48 3.51 3.70 7.38
C MET A 48 2.20 4.39 7.76
N ARG A 49 2.01 4.66 9.06
CA ARG A 49 0.95 5.55 9.51
C ARG A 49 1.52 6.95 9.58
N VAL A 50 0.84 7.92 9.00
CA VAL A 50 1.26 9.32 8.99
C VAL A 50 0.18 10.20 9.63
N PRO A 51 0.51 11.42 10.10
CA PRO A 51 -0.44 12.34 10.74
C PRO A 51 -1.48 12.97 9.80
N THR A 52 -2.12 12.18 8.94
CA THR A 52 -3.26 12.62 8.11
C THR A 52 -4.53 11.90 8.57
N PRO A 53 -5.65 12.62 8.76
CA PRO A 53 -6.86 12.04 9.35
C PRO A 53 -7.57 11.06 8.41
N ASN A 54 -7.42 11.22 7.10
CA ASN A 54 -7.99 10.34 6.09
C ASN A 54 -7.15 10.40 4.80
N VAL A 55 -7.50 9.51 3.86
CA VAL A 55 -6.78 9.19 2.62
C VAL A 55 -5.48 8.46 2.89
N SER A 56 -5.16 7.54 1.99
CA SER A 56 -3.93 6.74 2.03
C SER A 56 -3.40 6.59 0.61
N ILE A 57 -2.12 6.25 0.51
CA ILE A 57 -1.45 5.99 -0.76
C ILE A 57 -0.81 4.60 -0.71
N VAL A 58 -0.75 3.95 -1.87
CA VAL A 58 0.06 2.75 -2.08
C VAL A 58 1.23 3.15 -2.96
N ASP A 59 2.44 2.86 -2.49
CA ASP A 59 3.66 2.92 -3.29
C ASP A 59 4.05 1.49 -3.68
N LEU A 60 3.96 1.19 -4.97
CA LEU A 60 4.25 -0.13 -5.54
C LEU A 60 5.48 -0.04 -6.42
N VAL A 61 6.55 -0.69 -5.97
CA VAL A 61 7.74 -0.93 -6.77
C VAL A 61 7.71 -2.37 -7.25
N ALA A 62 7.79 -2.57 -8.56
CA ALA A 62 7.73 -3.88 -9.19
C ALA A 62 8.75 -4.00 -10.32
N GLU A 63 9.31 -5.20 -10.48
CA GLU A 63 10.08 -5.58 -11.65
C GLU A 63 9.13 -6.17 -12.70
N LEU A 64 9.25 -5.71 -13.94
CA LEU A 64 8.43 -6.15 -15.06
C LEU A 64 9.27 -7.01 -16.00
N GLU A 65 8.64 -8.00 -16.63
CA GLU A 65 9.32 -8.89 -17.60
C GLU A 65 9.68 -8.19 -18.92
N LYS A 66 9.10 -7.02 -19.16
CA LYS A 66 9.31 -6.22 -20.37
C LYS A 66 9.75 -4.82 -19.98
N ASP A 67 10.61 -4.25 -20.82
CA ASP A 67 10.92 -2.82 -20.75
C ASP A 67 9.67 -2.02 -21.10
N VAL A 68 9.40 -0.99 -20.31
CA VAL A 68 8.24 -0.10 -20.49
C VAL A 68 8.65 1.35 -20.22
N THR A 69 7.90 2.29 -20.77
CA THR A 69 8.01 3.72 -20.43
C THR A 69 6.94 4.14 -19.42
N ALA A 70 7.13 5.30 -18.80
CA ALA A 70 6.12 5.86 -17.90
C ALA A 70 4.81 6.18 -18.65
N GLU A 71 4.91 6.62 -19.91
CA GLU A 71 3.77 6.93 -20.76
C GLU A 71 2.93 5.68 -21.05
N GLU A 72 3.57 4.55 -21.34
CA GLU A 72 2.90 3.26 -21.59
C GLU A 72 2.16 2.76 -20.36
N VAL A 73 2.81 2.77 -19.18
CA VAL A 73 2.18 2.34 -17.93
C VAL A 73 0.99 3.24 -17.58
N ASN A 74 1.14 4.56 -17.73
CA ASN A 74 0.05 5.50 -17.45
C ASN A 74 -1.12 5.33 -18.43
N ALA A 75 -0.84 5.04 -19.71
CA ALA A 75 -1.88 4.79 -20.71
C ALA A 75 -2.68 3.52 -20.40
N GLU A 76 -2.02 2.42 -20.02
CA GLU A 76 -2.66 1.17 -19.65
C GLU A 76 -3.52 1.31 -18.39
N LEU A 77 -2.99 1.98 -17.34
CA LEU A 77 -3.76 2.25 -16.12
C LEU A 77 -5.00 3.10 -16.40
N LYS A 78 -4.86 4.11 -17.26
CA LYS A 78 -5.99 4.95 -17.67
C LYS A 78 -7.04 4.15 -18.46
N ALA A 79 -6.63 3.33 -19.41
CA ALA A 79 -7.54 2.49 -20.18
C ALA A 79 -8.30 1.50 -19.28
N ALA A 80 -7.61 0.91 -18.29
CA ALA A 80 -8.23 0.04 -17.30
C ALA A 80 -9.27 0.78 -16.42
N ALA A 81 -8.93 1.98 -15.94
CA ALA A 81 -9.81 2.84 -15.14
C ALA A 81 -11.03 3.35 -15.92
N GLU A 82 -10.89 3.63 -17.22
CA GLU A 82 -11.99 4.07 -18.07
C GLU A 82 -12.85 2.90 -18.59
N GLY A 83 -12.30 1.68 -18.59
CA GLY A 83 -12.93 0.47 -19.11
C GLY A 83 -13.38 -0.51 -18.02
N PRO A 84 -12.77 -1.71 -17.93
CA PRO A 84 -13.27 -2.81 -17.10
C PRO A 84 -13.27 -2.51 -15.59
N LEU A 85 -12.45 -1.57 -15.11
CA LEU A 85 -12.33 -1.22 -13.69
C LEU A 85 -13.00 0.11 -13.35
N LYS A 86 -13.89 0.62 -14.21
CA LYS A 86 -14.54 1.92 -14.02
C LYS A 86 -15.29 2.01 -12.69
N GLY A 87 -14.95 3.05 -11.92
CA GLY A 87 -15.52 3.32 -10.60
C GLY A 87 -14.83 2.54 -9.46
N ILE A 88 -13.79 1.77 -9.77
CA ILE A 88 -12.95 1.05 -8.80
C ILE A 88 -11.50 1.53 -8.88
N LEU A 89 -10.92 1.55 -10.09
CA LEU A 89 -9.62 2.14 -10.39
C LEU A 89 -9.79 3.57 -10.92
#